data_AF-A0A6T9Y6P3-F1
#
_entry.id   AF-A0A6T9Y6P3-F1
#
_cell.length_a   1.000
_cell.length_b   1.000
_cell.length_c   1.000
_cell.angle_alpha   90.00
_cell.angle_beta   90.00
_cell.angle_gamma   90.00
#
_symmetry.space_group_name_H-M   'P 1'
#
loop_
_entity.id
_entity.type
_entity.pdbx_description
1 polymer ?
#
loop_
_entity_poly.entity_id
_entity_poly.type
_entity_poly.pdbx_seq_one_letter_code
_entity_poly.pdbx_strand_id
1 'polypeptide(L)'
;MVNKKEIILALVLTGYSICVFADTAALNDAVMKLCDKSKMCIGKEISANDEFPPEMKAMLSNMVEEICGQYMRIADLGDEHELIEPATECLNSMANQGCDALLNSDDETTACKRYSELAENY
;
A
#
# COMPACT_ATOMS: atom_id res chain seq x y z
N MET A 1 18.65 17.43 -54.24
CA MET A 1 19.35 16.50 -53.32
C MET A 1 19.06 16.96 -51.92
N VAL A 2 18.11 16.30 -51.24
CA VAL A 2 17.69 16.64 -49.87
C VAL A 2 18.56 15.81 -48.93
N ASN A 3 19.35 16.47 -48.08
CA ASN A 3 20.28 15.83 -47.17
C ASN A 3 19.53 15.01 -46.12
N LYS A 4 19.72 13.69 -46.17
CA LYS A 4 19.05 12.66 -45.36
C LYS A 4 19.37 12.72 -43.85
N LYS A 5 20.22 13.65 -43.41
CA LYS A 5 20.74 13.76 -42.04
C LYS A 5 19.93 14.68 -41.12
N GLU A 6 19.08 15.53 -41.68
CA GLU A 6 18.35 16.56 -40.90
C GLU A 6 16.96 16.11 -40.42
N ILE A 7 16.50 14.91 -40.80
CA ILE A 7 15.14 14.42 -40.48
C ILE A 7 15.09 13.62 -39.16
N ILE A 8 16.23 13.37 -38.50
CA ILE A 8 16.25 12.59 -37.25
C ILE A 8 15.98 13.46 -36.00
N LEU A 9 15.93 14.79 -36.14
CA LEU A 9 15.90 15.70 -34.98
C LEU A 9 14.51 16.25 -34.59
N ALA A 10 13.41 15.60 -34.98
CA ALA A 10 12.06 16.14 -34.80
C ALA A 10 11.02 15.16 -34.21
N LEU A 11 11.44 14.15 -33.44
CA LEU A 11 10.53 13.09 -32.94
C LEU A 11 10.57 12.87 -31.41
N VAL A 12 11.08 13.82 -30.62
CA VAL A 12 11.19 13.69 -29.15
C VAL A 12 10.34 14.73 -28.38
N LEU A 13 9.41 15.44 -29.04
CA LEU A 13 8.61 16.50 -28.39
C LEU A 13 7.10 16.25 -28.34
N THR A 14 6.60 15.08 -28.73
CA THR A 14 5.23 14.67 -28.40
C THR A 14 5.25 14.02 -27.03
N GLY A 15 5.02 14.87 -26.02
CA GLY A 15 4.85 14.48 -24.63
C GLY A 15 3.95 13.27 -24.50
N TYR A 16 4.56 12.18 -24.06
CA TYR A 16 3.88 11.05 -23.48
C TYR A 16 3.43 11.52 -22.08
N SER A 17 2.41 12.38 -22.03
CA SER A 17 1.56 12.46 -20.84
C SER A 17 0.80 11.14 -20.78
N ILE A 18 1.48 10.11 -20.29
CA ILE A 18 0.81 8.99 -19.65
C ILE A 18 0.24 9.61 -18.40
N CYS A 19 -1.04 9.97 -18.48
CA CYS A 19 -1.79 10.29 -17.30
C CYS A 19 -1.70 9.06 -16.39
N VAL A 20 -1.06 9.26 -15.24
CA VAL A 20 -0.89 8.26 -14.19
C VAL A 20 -2.22 8.13 -13.45
N PHE A 21 -3.21 7.52 -14.09
CA PHE A 21 -4.49 7.19 -13.45
C PHE A 21 -4.47 5.80 -12.79
N ALA A 22 -3.29 5.23 -12.55
CA ALA A 22 -3.11 3.89 -11.98
C ALA A 22 -2.95 3.89 -10.44
N ASP A 23 -2.81 5.06 -9.83
CA ASP A 23 -2.28 5.19 -8.47
C ASP A 23 -3.29 4.79 -7.38
N THR A 24 -4.57 5.15 -7.51
CA THR A 24 -5.60 4.81 -6.50
C THR A 24 -5.99 3.33 -6.52
N ALA A 25 -6.03 2.71 -7.71
CA ALA A 25 -6.28 1.27 -7.84
C ALA A 25 -5.13 0.45 -7.24
N ALA A 26 -3.88 0.88 -7.45
CA ALA A 26 -2.71 0.24 -6.86
C ALA A 26 -2.68 0.41 -5.33
N LEU A 27 -3.06 1.58 -4.82
CA LEU A 27 -3.20 1.82 -3.38
C LEU A 27 -4.26 0.92 -2.76
N ASN A 28 -5.43 0.82 -3.39
CA ASN A 28 -6.51 -0.08 -2.98
C ASN A 28 -6.05 -1.54 -2.90
N ASP A 29 -5.35 -2.02 -3.92
CA ASP A 29 -4.79 -3.37 -3.94
C ASP A 29 -3.77 -3.58 -2.82
N ALA A 30 -2.91 -2.59 -2.56
CA ALA A 30 -1.94 -2.66 -1.45
C ALA A 30 -2.63 -2.69 -0.07
N VAL A 31 -3.71 -1.92 0.10
CA VAL A 31 -4.57 -1.97 1.30
C VAL A 31 -5.17 -3.37 1.48
N MET A 32 -5.75 -3.95 0.42
CA MET A 32 -6.34 -5.29 0.49
C MET A 32 -5.29 -6.35 0.84
N LYS A 33 -4.10 -6.29 0.22
CA LYS A 33 -2.98 -7.18 0.53
C LYS A 33 -2.55 -7.10 1.98
N LEU A 34 -2.40 -5.89 2.52
CA LEU A 34 -2.04 -5.72 3.93
C LEU A 34 -3.14 -6.24 4.86
N CYS A 35 -4.40 -5.95 4.54
CA CYS A 35 -5.55 -6.45 5.29
C CYS A 35 -5.57 -7.99 5.36
N ASP A 36 -5.47 -8.66 4.21
CA ASP A 36 -5.47 -10.12 4.13
C ASP A 36 -4.28 -10.72 4.90
N LYS A 37 -3.13 -10.05 4.83
CA LYS A 37 -1.95 -10.46 5.60
C LYS A 37 -2.20 -10.34 7.10
N SER A 38 -2.74 -9.22 7.57
CA SER A 38 -3.07 -9.00 8.98
C SER A 38 -4.09 -10.02 9.49
N LYS A 39 -5.15 -10.29 8.72
CA LYS A 39 -6.14 -11.34 9.04
C LYS A 39 -5.49 -12.72 9.15
N MET A 40 -4.62 -13.07 8.22
CA MET A 40 -3.88 -14.33 8.25
C MET A 40 -3.00 -14.44 9.51
N CYS A 41 -2.27 -13.39 9.84
CA CYS A 41 -1.35 -13.39 10.98
C CYS A 41 -2.09 -13.46 12.30
N ILE A 42 -3.16 -12.68 12.47
CA ILE A 42 -4.00 -12.72 13.66
C ILE A 42 -4.76 -14.04 13.77
N GLY A 43 -5.25 -14.58 12.65
CA GLY A 43 -5.85 -15.92 12.62
C GLY A 43 -4.89 -17.02 13.06
N LYS A 44 -3.60 -16.93 12.70
CA LYS A 44 -2.56 -17.84 13.18
C LYS A 44 -2.34 -17.70 14.68
N GLU A 45 -2.21 -16.47 15.20
CA GLU A 45 -2.06 -16.24 16.64
C GLU A 45 -3.27 -16.75 17.44
N ILE A 46 -4.48 -16.46 16.97
CA ILE A 46 -5.73 -16.94 17.56
C ILE A 46 -5.82 -18.48 17.57
N SER A 47 -5.33 -19.12 16.51
CA SER A 47 -5.35 -20.59 16.39
C SER A 47 -4.23 -21.25 17.18
N ALA A 48 -3.10 -20.58 17.36
CA ALA A 48 -1.99 -21.06 18.18
C ALA A 48 -2.29 -20.91 19.69
N ASN A 49 -3.14 -19.96 20.05
CA ASN A 49 -3.54 -19.68 21.43
C ASN A 49 -4.92 -20.28 21.74
N ASP A 50 -4.92 -21.53 22.19
CA ASP A 50 -6.13 -22.26 22.63
C ASP A 50 -6.77 -21.67 23.90
N GLU A 51 -6.04 -20.83 24.64
CA GLU A 51 -6.52 -20.18 25.85
C GLU A 51 -7.51 -19.05 25.58
N PHE A 52 -7.57 -18.52 24.35
CA PHE A 52 -8.53 -17.46 24.04
C PHE A 52 -9.96 -18.02 23.99
N PRO A 53 -10.89 -17.50 24.82
CA PRO A 53 -12.28 -17.89 24.73
C PRO A 53 -12.87 -17.48 23.37
N PRO A 54 -13.88 -18.19 22.84
CA PRO A 54 -14.44 -17.92 21.51
C PRO A 54 -14.86 -16.46 21.29
N GLU A 55 -15.37 -15.80 22.33
CA GLU A 55 -15.74 -14.38 22.31
C GLU A 55 -14.54 -13.46 22.05
N MET A 56 -13.38 -13.76 22.65
CA MET A 56 -12.16 -12.98 22.47
C MET A 56 -11.58 -13.16 21.06
N LYS A 57 -11.66 -14.39 20.53
CA LYS A 57 -11.27 -14.71 19.14
C LYS A 57 -12.12 -13.93 18.12
N ALA A 58 -13.44 -13.85 18.37
CA ALA A 58 -14.35 -13.06 17.55
C ALA A 58 -14.06 -11.56 17.66
N MET A 59 -13.78 -11.05 18.85
CA MET A 59 -13.45 -9.63 19.08
C MET A 59 -12.19 -9.20 18.31
N LEU A 60 -11.11 -9.98 18.38
CA LEU A 60 -9.88 -9.72 17.64
C LEU A 60 -10.10 -9.75 16.12
N SER A 61 -10.92 -10.69 15.64
CA SER A 61 -11.23 -10.79 14.20
C SER A 61 -12.02 -9.59 13.71
N ASN A 62 -13.04 -9.16 14.46
CA ASN A 62 -13.83 -7.96 14.14
C ASN A 62 -12.99 -6.69 14.14
N MET A 63 -12.06 -6.54 15.09
CA MET A 63 -11.18 -5.37 15.17
C MET A 63 -10.33 -5.22 13.89
N VAL A 64 -9.79 -6.33 13.37
CA VAL A 64 -9.02 -6.32 12.12
C VAL A 64 -9.92 -5.96 10.93
N GLU A 65 -11.14 -6.47 10.88
CA GLU A 65 -12.09 -6.14 9.82
C GLU A 65 -12.47 -4.67 9.81
N GLU A 66 -12.66 -4.06 10.98
CA GLU A 66 -12.94 -2.63 11.10
C GLU A 66 -11.75 -1.77 10.63
N ILE A 67 -10.52 -2.13 11.02
CA ILE A 67 -9.29 -1.44 10.60
C ILE A 67 -9.11 -1.56 9.08
N CYS A 68 -9.28 -2.76 8.52
CA CYS A 68 -9.27 -2.97 7.08
C CYS A 68 -10.32 -2.11 6.36
N GLY A 69 -11.53 -2.04 6.92
CA GLY A 69 -12.61 -1.20 6.39
C GLY A 69 -12.28 0.29 6.41
N GLN A 70 -11.48 0.75 7.38
CA GLN A 70 -10.98 2.12 7.41
C GLN A 70 -9.93 2.39 6.33
N TYR A 71 -8.97 1.48 6.13
CA TYR A 71 -7.96 1.65 5.08
C TYR A 71 -8.56 1.72 3.68
N MET A 72 -9.61 0.93 3.40
CA MET A 72 -10.29 0.95 2.10
C MET A 72 -10.99 2.29 1.81
N ARG A 73 -11.39 3.05 2.84
CA ARG A 73 -11.99 4.38 2.68
C ARG A 73 -10.95 5.48 2.40
N ILE A 74 -9.67 5.25 2.71
CA ILE A 74 -8.59 6.23 2.43
C ILE A 74 -8.37 6.34 0.92
N ALA A 75 -8.54 5.25 0.18
CA ALA A 75 -8.40 5.23 -1.27
C ALA A 75 -9.56 5.91 -2.02
N ASP A 76 -10.67 6.22 -1.33
CA ASP A 76 -11.78 7.01 -1.88
C ASP A 76 -11.50 8.53 -1.86
N LEU A 77 -10.36 8.99 -1.31
CA LEU A 77 -10.03 10.41 -1.14
C LEU A 77 -9.49 11.12 -2.41
N GLY A 78 -9.62 10.50 -3.58
CA GLY A 78 -9.44 11.15 -4.87
C GLY A 78 -8.09 10.84 -5.55
N ASP A 79 -8.17 10.72 -6.87
CA ASP A 79 -7.03 10.60 -7.77
C ASP A 79 -6.21 11.90 -7.72
N GLU A 80 -4.87 11.79 -7.70
CA GLU A 80 -3.88 12.90 -7.67
C GLU A 80 -3.43 13.41 -6.30
N HIS A 81 -2.90 12.52 -5.46
CA HIS A 81 -1.96 12.92 -4.42
C HIS A 81 -0.58 12.31 -4.69
N GLU A 82 0.48 13.13 -4.68
CA GLU A 82 1.89 12.71 -4.78
C GLU A 82 2.28 11.69 -3.68
N LEU A 83 1.43 11.56 -2.66
CA LEU A 83 1.56 10.61 -1.57
C LEU A 83 1.01 9.20 -1.90
N ILE A 84 0.27 9.01 -2.99
CA ILE A 84 -0.37 7.71 -3.30
C ILE A 84 0.68 6.64 -3.60
N GLU A 85 1.64 6.93 -4.46
CA GLU A 85 2.73 6.00 -4.79
C GLU A 85 3.54 5.61 -3.53
N PRO A 86 4.09 6.54 -2.72
CA PRO A 86 4.82 6.17 -1.51
C PRO A 86 3.95 5.47 -0.45
N ALA A 87 2.66 5.81 -0.34
CA ALA A 87 1.73 5.07 0.53
C ALA A 87 1.55 3.62 0.04
N THR A 88 1.41 3.44 -1.28
CA THR A 88 1.29 2.12 -1.92
C THR A 88 2.54 1.28 -1.68
N GLU A 89 3.73 1.87 -1.80
CA GLU A 89 5.00 1.20 -1.48
C GLU A 89 5.08 0.79 0.00
N CYS A 90 4.70 1.69 0.91
CA CYS A 90 4.65 1.40 2.35
C CYS A 90 3.77 0.19 2.65
N LEU A 91 2.51 0.22 2.20
CA LEU A 91 1.55 -0.86 2.44
C LEU A 91 2.01 -2.21 1.87
N ASN A 92 2.54 -2.22 0.64
CA ASN A 92 3.10 -3.43 0.05
C ASN A 92 4.33 -3.95 0.83
N SER A 93 5.19 -3.06 1.31
CA SER A 93 6.36 -3.46 2.09
C SER A 93 5.96 -4.14 3.40
N MET A 94 4.91 -3.65 4.08
CA MET A 94 4.36 -4.26 5.29
C MET A 94 3.69 -5.61 4.98
N ALA A 95 2.89 -5.69 3.92
CA ALA A 95 2.22 -6.94 3.53
C ALA A 95 3.21 -8.07 3.21
N ASN A 96 4.43 -7.71 2.76
CA ASN A 96 5.51 -8.65 2.47
C ASN A 96 6.29 -9.12 3.70
N GLN A 97 6.12 -8.50 4.87
CA GLN A 97 6.77 -8.93 6.11
C GLN A 97 6.24 -10.28 6.61
N GLY A 98 7.02 -10.98 7.44
CA GLY A 98 6.53 -12.13 8.21
C GLY A 98 5.54 -11.69 9.30
N CYS A 99 4.71 -12.61 9.80
CA CYS A 99 3.67 -12.25 10.80
C CYS A 99 4.24 -11.70 12.10
N ASP A 100 5.39 -12.22 12.56
CA ASP A 100 6.05 -11.70 13.75
C ASP A 100 6.51 -10.25 13.54
N ALA A 101 7.19 -9.97 12.43
CA ALA A 101 7.59 -8.62 12.07
C ALA A 101 6.39 -7.70 11.80
N LEU A 102 5.26 -8.21 11.31
CA LEU A 102 4.07 -7.39 11.06
C LEU A 102 3.31 -7.04 12.34
N LEU A 103 3.24 -7.96 13.31
CA LEU A 103 2.45 -7.79 14.54
C LEU A 103 3.25 -7.23 15.71
N ASN A 104 4.55 -7.52 15.76
CA ASN A 104 5.40 -7.26 16.93
C ASN A 104 6.59 -6.32 16.64
N SER A 105 6.72 -5.77 15.42
CA SER A 105 7.81 -4.84 15.10
C SER A 105 7.50 -3.44 15.60
N ASP A 106 8.44 -2.88 16.35
CA ASP A 106 8.46 -1.45 16.69
C ASP A 106 9.01 -0.58 15.52
N ASP A 107 9.67 -1.21 14.56
CA ASP A 107 10.31 -0.54 13.43
C ASP A 107 9.41 -0.46 12.20
N GLU A 108 9.28 0.76 11.65
CA GLU A 108 8.72 0.99 10.32
C GLU A 108 9.67 0.50 9.22
N THR A 109 9.10 0.00 8.11
CA THR A 109 9.88 -0.29 6.91
C THR A 109 10.47 0.98 6.31
N THR A 110 11.54 0.86 5.52
CA THR A 110 12.13 2.00 4.81
C THR A 110 11.11 2.71 3.90
N ALA A 111 10.18 1.98 3.29
CA ALA A 111 9.13 2.55 2.45
C ALA A 111 8.12 3.38 3.27
N CYS A 112 7.75 2.89 4.45
CA CYS A 112 6.87 3.62 5.35
C CYS A 112 7.54 4.87 5.94
N LYS A 113 8.83 4.79 6.31
CA LYS A 113 9.60 5.98 6.73
C LYS A 113 9.61 7.07 5.67
N ARG A 114 9.86 6.68 4.41
CA ARG A 114 9.82 7.62 3.27
C ARG A 114 8.44 8.25 3.09
N TYR A 115 7.37 7.46 3.21
CA TYR A 115 6.01 7.98 3.15
C TYR A 115 5.74 8.98 4.28
N SER A 116 6.12 8.65 5.52
CA SER A 116 5.95 9.53 6.68
C SER A 116 6.69 10.86 6.51
N GLU A 117 7.96 10.82 6.07
CA GLU A 117 8.75 12.02 5.77
C GLU A 117 8.10 12.90 4.70
N LEU A 118 7.51 12.29 3.66
CA LEU A 118 6.81 13.03 2.61
C LEU A 118 5.49 13.62 3.13
N ALA A 119 4.73 12.86 3.92
CA ALA A 119 3.45 13.28 4.48
C ALA A 119 3.60 14.43 5.50
N GLU A 120 4.70 14.51 6.25
CA GLU A 120 4.99 15.63 7.16
C GLU A 120 5.13 16.99 6.45
N ASN A 121 5.38 16.99 5.14
CA ASN A 121 5.59 18.19 4.34
C ASN A 121 4.30 18.71 3.65
N TYR A 122 3.14 18.10 3.91
CA TYR A 122 1.81 18.50 3.40
C TYR A 122 0.92 19.05 4.50
#